data_AF-A0A2M7YDD7-F1
#
_entry.id   AF-A0A2M7YDD7-F1
#
_cell.length_a   1.000
_cell.length_b   1.000
_cell.length_c   1.000
_cell.angle_alpha   90.00
_cell.angle_beta   90.00
_cell.angle_gamma   90.00
#
_symmetry.space_group_name_H-M   'P 1'
#
loop_
_entity.id
_entity.type
_entity.pdbx_description
1 polymer ?
#
loop_
_entity_poly.entity_id
_entity_poly.type
_entity_poly.pdbx_seq_one_letter_code
_entity_poly.pdbx_strand_id
1 'polypeptide(L)'
;MTDRLRLVALLAAITSLGPFAMQSLAPALPVIAADMGVSAASAQLLLSLSILAIGLATLLLGPLSDYFGRRPVALISLLVAAL
;
A
#
# COMPACT_ATOMS: atom_id res chain seq x y z
N MET A 1 9.44 28.32 6.50
CA MET A 1 8.24 27.62 7.01
C MET A 1 7.50 26.89 5.89
N THR A 2 7.25 27.56 4.77
CA THR A 2 6.59 27.03 3.56
C THR A 2 7.22 25.76 3.00
N ASP A 3 8.55 25.65 2.96
CA ASP A 3 9.21 24.46 2.40
C ASP A 3 9.00 23.20 3.25
N ARG A 4 8.91 23.35 4.57
CA ARG A 4 8.60 22.23 5.48
C ARG A 4 7.16 21.76 5.29
N LEU A 5 6.21 22.69 5.16
CA LEU A 5 4.81 22.37 4.86
C LEU A 5 4.65 21.61 3.54
N ARG A 6 5.38 22.00 2.49
CA ARG A 6 5.40 21.28 1.21
C ARG A 6 5.90 19.85 1.36
N LEU A 7 6.99 19.64 2.10
CA LEU A 7 7.52 18.29 2.35
C LEU A 7 6.56 17.44 3.17
N VAL A 8 5.95 18.01 4.22
CA VAL A 8 4.95 17.29 5.03
C VAL A 8 3.75 16.91 4.17
N ALA A 9 3.23 17.82 3.34
CA ALA A 9 2.11 17.53 2.45
C ALA A 9 2.46 16.43 1.44
N LEU A 10 3.66 16.47 0.85
CA LEU A 10 4.14 15.45 -0.08
C LEU A 10 4.26 14.08 0.60
N LEU A 11 4.89 14.02 1.77
CA LEU A 11 5.05 12.78 2.52
C LEU A 11 3.69 12.23 2.97
N ALA A 12 2.79 13.08 3.44
CA ALA A 12 1.44 12.69 3.82
C ALA A 12 0.66 12.11 2.64
N ALA A 13 0.77 12.74 1.46
CA ALA A 13 0.13 12.22 0.25
C ALA A 13 0.68 10.83 -0.12
N ILE A 14 2.01 10.67 -0.16
CA ILE A 14 2.64 9.39 -0.52
C ILE A 14 2.28 8.29 0.51
N THR A 15 2.36 8.58 1.81
CA THR A 15 2.07 7.58 2.84
C THR A 15 0.60 7.25 2.98
N SER A 16 -0.31 8.16 2.59
CA SER A 16 -1.75 7.90 2.60
C SER A 16 -2.21 6.89 1.53
N LEU A 17 -1.44 6.68 0.46
CA LEU A 17 -1.80 5.77 -0.63
C LEU A 17 -2.00 4.33 -0.14
N GLY A 18 -1.15 3.85 0.77
CA GLY A 18 -1.25 2.49 1.32
C GLY A 18 -2.55 2.25 2.11
N PRO A 19 -2.82 3.03 3.18
CA PRO A 19 -4.07 2.94 3.94
C PRO A 19 -5.31 3.21 3.09
N PHE A 20 -5.22 4.09 2.10
CA PHE A 20 -6.33 4.36 1.18
C PHE A 20 -6.69 3.13 0.35
N ALA A 21 -5.69 2.47 -0.26
CA ALA A 21 -5.92 1.25 -1.04
C ALA A 21 -6.59 0.15 -0.20
N MET A 22 -6.07 -0.12 1.00
CA MET A 22 -6.66 -1.13 1.90
C MET A 22 -8.07 -0.79 2.37
N GLN A 23 -8.34 0.48 2.69
CA GLN A 23 -9.68 0.90 3.11
C GLN A 23 -10.69 0.87 1.96
N SER A 24 -10.25 1.08 0.71
CA SER A 24 -11.11 0.94 -0.46
C SER A 24 -11.47 -0.53 -0.76
N LEU A 25 -10.57 -1.45 -0.43
CA LEU A 25 -10.72 -2.89 -0.65
C LEU A 25 -11.81 -3.52 0.21
N ALA A 26 -11.88 -3.18 1.50
CA ALA A 26 -12.84 -3.77 2.43
C ALA A 26 -14.32 -3.66 1.98
N PRO A 27 -14.85 -2.48 1.60
CA PRO A 27 -16.22 -2.36 1.10
C PRO A 27 -16.39 -2.88 -0.34
N ALA A 28 -15.31 -3.05 -1.10
CA ALA A 28 -15.36 -3.59 -2.46
C ALA A 28 -15.44 -5.12 -2.50
N LEU A 29 -15.04 -5.82 -1.42
CA LEU A 29 -15.02 -7.28 -1.36
C LEU A 29 -16.34 -7.96 -1.76
N PRO A 30 -17.53 -7.51 -1.30
CA PRO A 30 -18.78 -8.15 -1.69
C PRO A 30 -19.06 -8.05 -3.18
N VAL A 31 -18.69 -6.94 -3.81
CA VAL A 31 -18.83 -6.71 -5.25
C VAL A 31 -17.85 -7.61 -6.02
N ILE A 32 -16.59 -7.67 -5.59
CA ILE A 32 -15.58 -8.56 -6.17
C ILE A 32 -16.01 -10.03 -6.05
N ALA A 33 -16.58 -10.43 -4.91
CA ALA A 33 -17.07 -11.78 -4.69
C ALA A 33 -18.21 -12.15 -5.65
N ALA A 34 -19.16 -11.22 -5.85
CA ALA A 34 -20.26 -11.39 -6.78
C ALA A 34 -19.78 -11.48 -8.24
N ASP A 35 -18.90 -10.57 -8.66
CA ASP A 35 -18.36 -10.52 -10.02
C ASP A 35 -17.50 -11.74 -10.37
N MET A 36 -16.75 -12.27 -9.39
CA MET A 36 -15.91 -13.45 -9.56
C MET A 36 -16.66 -14.77 -9.31
N GLY A 37 -17.92 -14.72 -8.85
CA GLY A 37 -18.72 -15.91 -8.51
C GLY A 37 -18.15 -16.74 -7.35
N VAL A 38 -17.42 -16.12 -6.42
CA VAL A 38 -16.75 -16.80 -5.30
C VAL A 38 -17.46 -16.57 -3.97
N SER A 39 -17.22 -17.45 -3.00
CA SER A 39 -17.77 -17.29 -1.64
C SER A 39 -17.18 -16.07 -0.92
N ALA A 40 -17.92 -15.51 0.04
CA ALA A 40 -17.43 -14.42 0.89
C ALA A 40 -16.15 -14.80 1.67
N ALA A 41 -16.03 -16.07 2.09
CA ALA A 41 -14.84 -16.57 2.76
C ALA A 41 -13.62 -16.56 1.82
N SER A 42 -13.81 -16.93 0.55
CA SER A 42 -12.77 -16.87 -0.47
C SER A 42 -12.36 -15.42 -0.77
N ALA A 43 -13.32 -14.50 -0.85
CA ALA A 43 -13.03 -13.07 -1.05
C ALA A 43 -12.26 -12.47 0.15
N GLN A 44 -12.56 -12.90 1.38
CA GLN A 44 -11.85 -12.45 2.58
C GLN A 44 -10.36 -12.81 2.58
N LEU A 45 -9.96 -13.88 1.86
CA LEU A 45 -8.55 -14.22 1.69
C LEU A 45 -7.75 -13.10 1.03
N LEU A 46 -8.39 -12.26 0.20
CA LEU A 46 -7.73 -11.12 -0.43
C LEU A 46 -7.16 -10.14 0.60
N LEU A 47 -7.91 -9.85 1.67
CA LEU A 47 -7.42 -9.00 2.76
C LEU A 47 -6.29 -9.69 3.53
N SER A 48 -6.46 -10.97 3.85
CA SER A 48 -5.42 -11.75 4.55
C SER A 48 -4.11 -11.79 3.77
N LEU A 49 -4.18 -12.07 2.46
CA LEU A 49 -3.03 -12.09 1.55
C LEU A 49 -2.41 -10.70 1.41
N SER A 50 -3.23 -9.64 1.38
CA SER A 50 -2.73 -8.27 1.31
C SER A 50 -1.97 -7.87 2.57
N ILE A 51 -2.45 -8.25 3.76
CA ILE A 51 -1.73 -8.03 5.03
C ILE A 51 -0.42 -8.81 5.05
N LEU A 52 -0.45 -10.08 4.61
CA LEU A 52 0.75 -10.90 4.51
C LEU A 52 1.78 -10.27 3.55
N ALA A 53 1.33 -9.81 2.39
CA ALA A 53 2.17 -9.13 1.41
C ALA A 53 2.78 -7.84 1.99
N ILE A 54 2.00 -7.05 2.75
CA ILE A 54 2.53 -5.87 3.46
C ILE A 54 3.61 -6.28 4.47
N GLY A 55 3.39 -7.33 5.27
CA GLY A 55 4.37 -7.81 6.24
C GLY A 55 5.68 -8.28 5.59
N LEU A 56 5.58 -8.96 4.45
CA LEU A 56 6.77 -9.35 3.67
C LEU A 56 7.45 -8.15 3.03
N ALA A 57 6.68 -7.21 2.49
CA ALA A 57 7.20 -5.99 1.88
C ALA A 57 7.93 -5.12 2.90
N THR A 58 7.42 -4.97 4.13
CA THR A 58 8.07 -4.16 5.17
C THR A 58 9.40 -4.78 5.63
N LEU A 59 9.50 -6.11 5.65
CA LEU A 59 10.74 -6.83 5.97
C LEU A 59 11.84 -6.59 4.93
N LEU A 60 11.48 -6.43 3.66
CA LEU A 60 12.42 -6.17 2.57
C LEU A 60 12.72 -4.66 2.41
N LEU A 61 11.68 -3.84 2.38
CA LEU A 61 11.78 -2.40 2.12
C LEU A 61 12.47 -1.64 3.24
N GLY A 62 12.42 -2.12 4.49
CA GLY A 62 13.15 -1.53 5.62
C GLY A 62 14.67 -1.56 5.40
N PRO A 63 15.30 -2.76 5.36
CA PRO A 63 16.73 -2.91 5.10
C PRO A 63 17.18 -2.28 3.78
N LEU A 64 16.38 -2.41 2.71
CA LEU A 64 16.68 -1.77 1.43
C LEU A 64 16.70 -0.24 1.55
N SER A 65 15.76 0.35 2.28
CA SER A 65 15.71 1.79 2.54
C SER A 65 16.90 2.27 3.37
N ASP A 66 17.38 1.46 4.31
CA ASP A 66 18.53 1.82 5.14
C ASP A 66 19.85 1.68 4.36
N TYR A 67 19.96 0.71 3.45
CA TYR A 67 21.16 0.50 2.62
C TYR A 67 21.26 1.46 1.43
N PHE A 68 20.20 1.59 0.63
CA PHE A 68 20.20 2.44 -0.58
C PHE A 68 19.78 3.89 -0.30
N GLY A 69 19.30 4.18 0.90
CA GLY A 69 18.78 5.48 1.29
C GLY A 69 17.28 5.64 1.05
N ARG A 70 16.64 6.46 1.89
CA ARG A 70 15.18 6.60 1.96
C ARG A 70 14.54 7.18 0.69
N ARG A 71 15.19 8.16 0.05
CA ARG A 71 14.64 8.85 -1.13
C ARG A 71 14.52 7.95 -2.37
N PRO A 72 15.58 7.25 -2.83
CA PRO A 72 15.46 6.38 -4.01
C PRO A 72 14.47 5.25 -3.77
N VAL A 73 14.46 4.63 -2.59
CA VAL A 73 13.51 3.57 -2.26
C VAL A 73 12.07 4.08 -2.25
N ALA A 74 11.79 5.26 -1.68
CA ALA A 74 10.46 5.85 -1.71
C ALA A 74 9.96 6.12 -3.15
N LEU A 75 10.83 6.58 -4.04
CA LEU A 75 10.48 6.84 -5.45
C LEU A 75 10.24 5.54 -6.22
N ILE A 76 11.04 4.50 -5.99
CA ILE A 76 10.84 3.18 -6.59
C ILE A 76 9.50 2.58 -6.11
N SER A 77 9.21 2.63 -4.81
CA SER A 77 7.94 2.14 -4.27
C SER A 77 6.74 2.89 -4.85
N LEU A 78 6.87 4.21 -5.07
CA LEU A 78 5.83 5.01 -5.71
C LEU A 78 5.63 4.62 -7.17
N LEU A 79 6.71 4.35 -7.91
CA LEU A 79 6.64 3.86 -9.29
C LEU A 79 5.94 2.49 -9.35
N VAL A 80 6.32 1.56 -8.47
CA VAL A 80 5.70 0.23 -8.38
C VAL A 80 4.22 0.33 -8.03
N ALA A 81 3.83 1.25 -7.14
CA ALA A 81 2.43 1.46 -6.78
C ALA A 81 1.58 2.09 -7.90
N ALA A 82 2.21 2.73 -8.89
CA ALA A 82 1.53 3.35 -10.03
C ALA A 82 1.36 2.39 -11.22
N LEU A 83 2.07 1.25 -11.22
CA LEU A 83 2.03 0.17 -12.21
C LEU A 83 0.98 -0.88 -11.83
#